data_AF-A0A7Y5GEE8-F1
#
_entry.id   AF-A0A7Y5GEE8-F1
#
_cell.length_a   1.000
_cell.length_b   1.000
_cell.length_c   1.000
_cell.angle_alpha   90.00
_cell.angle_beta   90.00
_cell.angle_gamma   90.00
#
_symmetry.space_group_name_H-M   'P 1'
#
loop_
_entity.id
_entity.type
_entity.pdbx_description
1 polymer ?
#
loop_
_entity_poly.entity_id
_entity_poly.type
_entity_poly.pdbx_seq_one_letter_code
_entity_poly.pdbx_strand_id
1 'polypeptide(L)'
;MTSDEPNHERATARLWTGLNVWQCPPAPLSKYCRVGDDESSRVMVIDAGTLHFDTHNLCFSSLREHILPRFDRLFSRAILSLDERGLLDSTLVLAMGEFGRTPRINREGGRDHYSRCWSILVAGGGIPGGRVIGATDRLGENVITNPITPEDIASTMHAFLGSEKKISGRAINWS
;
A
#
# COMPACT_ATOMS: atom_id res chain seq x y z
N MET A 1 11.80 22.26 -36.41
CA MET A 1 12.14 21.12 -35.53
C MET A 1 11.93 21.58 -34.09
N THR A 2 10.70 21.48 -33.62
CA THR A 2 10.30 21.75 -32.23
C THR A 2 9.41 20.58 -31.85
N SER A 3 9.94 19.65 -31.08
CA SER A 3 9.18 18.51 -30.55
C SER A 3 8.57 18.92 -29.21
N ASP A 4 7.41 19.55 -29.29
CA ASP A 4 6.47 19.63 -28.18
C ASP A 4 5.66 18.33 -28.16
N GLU A 5 5.85 17.50 -27.15
CA GLU A 5 4.83 16.54 -26.71
C GLU A 5 4.76 16.50 -25.17
N PRO A 6 3.62 16.89 -24.57
CA PRO A 6 3.35 16.67 -23.17
C PRO A 6 2.72 15.28 -22.99
N ASN A 7 3.50 14.31 -22.53
CA ASN A 7 2.96 13.03 -22.07
C ASN A 7 2.57 13.11 -20.59
N HIS A 8 1.52 12.37 -20.23
CA HIS A 8 0.92 12.18 -18.89
C HIS A 8 -0.38 12.96 -18.59
N GLU A 9 -1.28 13.04 -19.57
CA GLU A 9 -2.72 13.04 -19.28
C GLU A 9 -3.20 11.61 -18.93
N ARG A 10 -3.95 11.51 -17.81
CA ARG A 10 -5.07 10.56 -17.57
C ARG A 10 -4.73 9.06 -17.46
N ALA A 11 -4.25 8.64 -16.29
CA ALA A 11 -4.49 7.29 -15.78
C ALA A 11 -5.88 7.19 -15.12
N THR A 12 -6.94 7.48 -15.87
CA THR A 12 -8.31 7.12 -15.48
C THR A 12 -8.59 5.70 -15.95
N ALA A 13 -8.85 4.81 -14.99
CA ALA A 13 -9.54 3.53 -15.12
C ALA A 13 -9.92 3.11 -16.55
N ARG A 14 -9.06 2.33 -17.19
CA ARG A 14 -9.48 1.41 -18.26
C ARG A 14 -9.02 0.01 -17.90
N LEU A 15 -9.94 -0.69 -17.24
CA LEU A 15 -9.98 -2.13 -17.08
C LEU A 15 -9.61 -2.80 -18.40
N TRP A 16 -8.47 -3.49 -18.43
CA TRP A 16 -8.17 -4.45 -19.49
C TRP A 16 -8.67 -5.81 -19.04
N THR A 17 -9.84 -6.20 -19.56
CA THR A 17 -10.35 -7.56 -19.53
C THR A 17 -9.58 -8.39 -20.56
N GLY A 18 -8.59 -9.15 -20.08
CA GLY A 18 -7.82 -10.11 -20.86
C GLY A 18 -7.48 -11.31 -20.00
N LEU A 19 -8.51 -12.07 -19.61
CA LEU A 19 -8.42 -13.30 -18.84
C LEU A 19 -7.65 -14.37 -19.62
N ASN A 20 -6.40 -14.61 -19.25
CA ASN A 20 -5.87 -15.97 -19.19
C ASN A 20 -5.76 -16.33 -17.70
N VAL A 21 -6.74 -17.11 -17.24
CA VAL A 21 -6.80 -17.65 -15.88
C VAL A 21 -5.69 -18.68 -15.75
N TRP A 22 -4.49 -18.24 -15.36
CA TRP A 22 -3.53 -19.17 -14.77
C TRP A 22 -3.90 -19.28 -13.29
N GLN A 23 -4.53 -20.41 -12.95
CA GLN A 23 -4.93 -20.74 -11.59
C GLN A 23 -3.70 -20.66 -10.67
N CYS A 24 -3.71 -19.69 -9.75
CA CYS A 24 -2.86 -19.76 -8.58
C CYS A 24 -3.28 -21.02 -7.80
N PRO A 25 -2.36 -21.95 -7.47
CA PRO A 25 -2.72 -23.11 -6.67
C PRO A 25 -3.28 -22.65 -5.31
N PRO A 26 -4.27 -23.34 -4.74
CA PRO A 26 -4.96 -22.94 -3.52
C PRO A 26 -4.06 -23.19 -2.32
N ALA A 27 -3.11 -22.30 -2.05
CA ALA A 27 -2.55 -22.20 -0.70
C ALA A 27 -3.60 -21.49 0.16
N PRO A 28 -4.06 -22.08 1.28
CA PRO A 28 -5.06 -21.45 2.11
C PRO A 28 -4.49 -20.13 2.68
N LEU A 29 -5.24 -19.04 2.50
CA LEU A 29 -4.90 -17.70 2.99
C LEU A 29 -4.57 -17.67 4.49
N SER A 30 -5.02 -18.69 5.24
CA SER A 30 -4.75 -18.88 6.68
C SER A 30 -3.27 -18.97 7.04
N LYS A 31 -2.38 -19.37 6.12
CA LYS A 31 -0.91 -19.34 6.39
C LYS A 31 -0.32 -17.94 6.41
N TYR A 32 -0.98 -16.98 5.78
CA TYR A 32 -0.51 -15.62 5.57
C TYR A 32 -1.31 -14.59 6.36
N CYS A 33 -2.32 -15.04 7.09
CA CYS A 33 -3.28 -14.19 7.77
C CYS A 33 -3.20 -14.43 9.28
N ARG A 34 -2.79 -13.41 10.04
CA ARG A 34 -3.01 -13.37 11.49
C ARG A 34 -4.25 -12.52 11.75
N VAL A 35 -5.27 -13.12 12.34
CA VAL A 35 -6.46 -12.40 12.81
C VAL A 35 -6.29 -12.16 14.31
N GLY A 36 -6.26 -10.90 14.71
CA GLY A 36 -6.55 -10.49 16.08
C GLY A 36 -8.04 -10.20 16.17
N ASP A 37 -8.72 -10.84 17.12
CA ASP A 37 -10.12 -10.63 17.43
C ASP A 37 -10.17 -10.22 18.91
N ASP A 38 -10.43 -8.95 19.19
CA ASP A 38 -11.12 -8.59 20.42
C ASP A 38 -12.60 -8.47 20.08
N GLU A 39 -13.51 -8.75 21.03
CA GLU A 39 -14.96 -8.89 20.76
C GLU A 39 -15.61 -7.67 20.03
N SER A 40 -14.89 -6.56 19.86
CA SER A 40 -15.32 -5.34 19.19
C SER A 40 -14.59 -5.02 17.87
N SER A 41 -13.41 -5.58 17.62
CA SER A 41 -12.52 -5.17 16.53
C SER A 41 -11.78 -6.35 15.91
N ARG A 42 -11.89 -6.46 14.58
CA ARG A 42 -11.17 -7.47 13.79
C ARG A 42 -9.98 -6.83 13.10
N VAL A 43 -8.77 -7.16 13.53
CA VAL A 43 -7.54 -6.80 12.83
C VAL A 43 -7.05 -8.01 12.05
N MET A 44 -7.08 -7.93 10.73
CA MET A 44 -6.52 -8.95 9.85
C MET A 44 -5.19 -8.46 9.28
N VAL A 45 -4.09 -9.07 9.70
CA VAL A 45 -2.77 -8.83 9.10
C VAL A 45 -2.53 -9.90 8.06
N ILE A 46 -2.48 -9.50 6.80
CA ILE A 46 -2.04 -10.36 5.70
C ILE A 46 -0.54 -10.12 5.51
N ASP A 47 0.28 -10.92 6.19
CA ASP A 47 1.68 -11.06 5.84
C ASP A 47 1.75 -12.02 4.65
N ALA A 48 1.71 -11.46 3.45
CA ALA A 48 2.01 -12.22 2.26
C ALA A 48 3.50 -12.59 2.27
N GLY A 49 3.94 -13.54 3.11
CA GLY A 49 5.34 -13.98 3.22
C GLY A 49 5.98 -14.50 1.93
N THR A 50 5.22 -14.49 0.81
CA THR A 50 5.66 -14.74 -0.56
C THR A 50 5.87 -13.48 -1.42
N LEU A 51 5.50 -12.29 -0.91
CA LEU A 51 5.82 -10.97 -1.45
C LEU A 51 7.03 -10.42 -0.69
N HIS A 52 8.22 -10.97 -0.97
CA HIS A 52 9.46 -10.43 -0.42
C HIS A 52 9.77 -9.08 -1.08
N PHE A 53 9.37 -7.97 -0.45
CA PHE A 53 9.79 -6.61 -0.84
C PHE A 53 11.26 -6.31 -0.47
N ASP A 54 11.96 -7.32 0.06
CA ASP A 54 13.40 -7.33 0.24
C ASP A 54 14.12 -7.39 -1.12
N THR A 55 14.32 -6.22 -1.70
CA THR A 55 14.80 -6.03 -3.07
C THR A 55 16.22 -5.45 -3.08
N HIS A 56 17.11 -5.98 -2.22
CA HIS A 56 18.52 -5.60 -2.16
C HIS A 56 19.32 -5.97 -3.41
N ASN A 57 18.80 -6.84 -4.26
CA ASN A 57 19.36 -7.18 -5.57
C ASN A 57 18.27 -7.21 -6.64
N LEU A 58 18.67 -7.00 -7.90
CA LEU A 58 17.84 -7.18 -9.10
C LEU A 58 16.39 -6.64 -8.95
N CYS A 59 16.23 -5.46 -8.36
CA CYS A 59 14.91 -5.00 -7.89
C CYS A 59 13.89 -4.88 -9.02
N PHE A 60 14.32 -4.50 -10.23
CA PHE A 60 13.43 -4.32 -11.38
C PHE A 60 12.78 -5.63 -11.83
N SER A 61 13.55 -6.72 -11.98
CA SER A 61 13.01 -8.02 -12.38
C SER A 61 12.17 -8.61 -11.26
N SER A 62 12.66 -8.59 -10.01
CA SER A 62 11.93 -9.07 -8.84
C SER A 62 10.56 -8.39 -8.68
N LEU A 63 10.54 -7.05 -8.80
CA LEU A 63 9.29 -6.29 -8.71
C LEU A 63 8.35 -6.61 -9.87
N ARG A 64 8.85 -6.58 -11.11
CA ARG A 64 8.02 -6.77 -12.31
C ARG A 64 7.44 -8.18 -12.42
N GLU A 65 8.26 -9.19 -12.15
CA GLU A 65 7.93 -10.58 -12.49
C GLU A 65 7.28 -11.34 -11.34
N HIS A 66 7.55 -10.93 -10.09
CA HIS A 66 7.15 -11.72 -8.93
C HIS A 66 6.30 -10.95 -7.92
N ILE A 67 6.66 -9.70 -7.63
CA ILE A 67 6.06 -8.98 -6.50
C ILE A 67 4.83 -8.19 -6.94
N LEU A 68 4.99 -7.21 -7.85
CA LEU A 68 3.93 -6.27 -8.22
C LEU A 68 2.69 -6.96 -8.83
N PRO A 69 2.80 -7.95 -9.73
CA PRO A 69 1.60 -8.61 -10.27
C PRO A 69 0.80 -9.38 -9.23
N ARG A 70 1.48 -9.95 -8.22
CA ARG A 70 0.82 -10.65 -7.13
C ARG A 70 0.19 -9.67 -6.14
N PHE A 71 0.93 -8.63 -5.75
CA PHE A 71 0.43 -7.57 -4.89
C PHE A 71 -0.82 -6.90 -5.49
N ASP A 72 -0.75 -6.47 -6.75
CA ASP A 72 -1.85 -5.82 -7.46
C ASP A 72 -3.12 -6.69 -7.46
N ARG A 73 -2.99 -7.97 -7.82
CA ARG A 73 -4.13 -8.91 -7.77
C ARG A 73 -4.69 -9.10 -6.38
N LEU A 74 -3.85 -9.28 -5.36
CA LEU A 74 -4.30 -9.51 -3.98
C LEU A 74 -4.99 -8.27 -3.41
N PHE A 75 -4.35 -7.11 -3.55
CA PHE A 75 -4.85 -5.85 -3.00
C PHE A 75 -6.14 -5.42 -3.70
N SER A 76 -6.16 -5.40 -5.04
CA SER A 76 -7.37 -5.03 -5.80
C SER A 76 -8.54 -5.97 -5.51
N ARG A 77 -8.30 -7.29 -5.46
CA ARG A 77 -9.35 -8.26 -5.13
C ARG A 77 -9.88 -8.10 -3.71
N ALA A 78 -9.02 -7.78 -2.74
CA ALA A 78 -9.45 -7.52 -1.37
C ALA A 78 -10.39 -6.31 -1.32
N ILE A 79 -10.00 -5.19 -1.94
CA ILE A 79 -10.84 -3.98 -1.98
C ILE A 79 -12.17 -4.26 -2.68
N LEU A 80 -12.15 -4.84 -3.89
CA LEU A 80 -13.37 -5.14 -4.64
C LEU A 80 -14.28 -6.11 -3.88
N SER A 81 -13.73 -7.13 -3.23
CA SER A 81 -14.54 -8.09 -2.45
C SER A 81 -15.19 -7.46 -1.23
N LEU A 82 -14.55 -6.47 -0.60
CA LEU A 82 -15.14 -5.71 0.51
C LEU A 82 -16.25 -4.79 0.00
N ASP A 83 -16.03 -4.13 -1.13
CA ASP A 83 -17.00 -3.22 -1.77
C ASP A 83 -18.25 -3.97 -2.22
N GLU A 84 -18.08 -5.09 -2.92
CA GLU A 84 -19.18 -5.97 -3.37
C GLU A 84 -20.05 -6.49 -2.22
N ARG A 85 -19.49 -6.56 -1.00
CA ARG A 85 -20.19 -7.00 0.22
C ARG A 85 -20.74 -5.84 1.05
N GLY A 86 -20.54 -4.59 0.63
CA GLY A 86 -20.90 -3.40 1.40
C GLY A 86 -20.11 -3.25 2.71
N LEU A 87 -18.92 -3.85 2.79
CA LEU A 87 -18.06 -3.84 3.98
C LEU A 87 -16.90 -2.85 3.89
N LEU A 88 -16.65 -2.26 2.72
CA LEU A 88 -15.50 -1.38 2.52
C LEU A 88 -15.59 -0.12 3.39
N ASP A 89 -16.77 0.47 3.55
CA ASP A 89 -16.97 1.66 4.38
C ASP A 89 -16.74 1.41 5.87
N SER A 90 -16.94 0.17 6.34
CA SER A 90 -16.68 -0.24 7.73
C SER A 90 -15.33 -0.94 7.92
N THR A 91 -14.46 -0.95 6.90
CA THR A 91 -13.17 -1.63 6.95
C THR A 91 -12.04 -0.70 6.52
N LEU A 92 -11.12 -0.39 7.42
CA LEU A 92 -9.88 0.30 7.08
C LEU A 92 -8.86 -0.70 6.52
N VAL A 93 -8.44 -0.51 5.27
CA VAL A 93 -7.44 -1.34 4.60
C VAL A 93 -6.15 -0.54 4.43
N LEU A 94 -5.05 -1.10 4.96
CA LEU A 94 -3.70 -0.52 4.88
C LEU A 94 -2.78 -1.49 4.16
N ALA A 95 -2.03 -1.00 3.17
CA ALA A 95 -0.84 -1.70 2.65
C ALA A 95 0.40 -0.84 2.89
N MET A 96 1.26 -1.34 3.77
CA MET A 96 2.48 -0.67 4.21
C MET A 96 3.57 -1.68 4.56
N GLY A 97 4.82 -1.25 4.51
CA GLY A 97 5.96 -1.95 5.10
C GLY A 97 6.49 -1.21 6.33
N GLU A 98 7.52 -1.75 6.96
CA GLU A 98 8.19 -1.13 8.11
C GLU A 98 9.05 0.09 7.70
N PHE A 99 9.60 0.07 6.49
CA PHE A 99 10.41 1.13 5.90
C PHE A 99 10.44 1.01 4.37
N GLY A 100 10.77 2.12 3.70
CA GLY A 100 10.91 2.19 2.25
C GLY A 100 12.19 1.57 1.72
N ARG A 101 12.41 1.80 0.42
CA ARG A 101 13.64 1.46 -0.31
C ARG A 101 14.33 2.72 -0.79
N THR A 102 15.67 2.72 -0.83
CA THR A 102 16.44 3.90 -1.27
C THR A 102 15.96 4.37 -2.64
N PRO A 103 15.91 5.69 -2.90
CA PRO A 103 15.58 6.21 -4.23
C PRO A 103 16.66 5.86 -5.28
N ARG A 104 17.86 5.51 -4.81
CA ARG A 104 19.03 5.14 -5.62
C ARG A 104 19.18 3.61 -5.73
N ILE A 105 19.69 3.16 -6.87
CA ILE A 105 20.03 1.77 -7.14
C ILE A 105 21.43 1.47 -6.58
N ASN A 106 21.56 0.37 -5.85
CA ASN A 106 22.84 -0.10 -5.31
C ASN A 106 23.64 -0.89 -6.37
N ARG A 107 24.85 -1.33 -6.01
CA ARG A 107 25.75 -2.05 -6.95
C ARG A 107 25.19 -3.39 -7.44
N GLU A 108 24.30 -4.00 -6.67
CA GLU A 108 23.67 -5.29 -6.98
C GLU A 108 22.37 -5.13 -7.80
N GLY A 109 22.10 -3.92 -8.30
CA GLY A 109 20.88 -3.62 -9.05
C GLY A 109 19.62 -3.60 -8.18
N GLY A 110 19.76 -3.54 -6.86
CA GLY A 110 18.67 -3.44 -5.88
C GLY A 110 18.55 -2.07 -5.25
N ARG A 111 17.82 -2.01 -4.13
CA ARG A 111 17.66 -0.81 -3.29
C ARG A 111 17.77 -1.19 -1.82
N ASP A 112 18.36 -0.30 -1.03
CA ASP A 112 18.65 -0.55 0.39
C ASP A 112 17.54 -0.05 1.31
N HIS A 113 17.67 -0.34 2.61
CA HIS A 113 16.71 0.09 3.63
C HIS A 113 16.62 1.62 3.68
N TYR A 114 15.40 2.15 3.72
CA TYR A 114 15.19 3.59 3.71
C TYR A 114 14.01 4.03 4.59
N SER A 115 14.30 4.37 5.85
CA SER A 115 13.30 4.84 6.82
C SER A 115 13.02 6.34 6.76
N ARG A 116 13.69 7.08 5.88
CA ARG A 116 13.54 8.53 5.79
C ARG A 116 12.26 8.95 5.06
N CYS A 117 11.86 8.16 4.07
CA CYS A 117 10.74 8.49 3.20
C CYS A 117 10.21 7.22 2.53
N TRP A 118 8.89 6.98 2.63
CA TRP A 118 8.20 5.91 1.92
C TRP A 118 6.71 6.22 1.77
N SER A 119 6.01 5.40 0.99
CA SER A 119 4.58 5.54 0.73
C SER A 119 3.80 4.39 1.33
N ILE A 120 2.54 4.66 1.67
CA ILE A 120 1.55 3.67 2.09
C ILE A 120 0.33 3.79 1.19
N LEU A 121 -0.45 2.72 1.08
CA LEU A 121 -1.76 2.75 0.44
C LEU A 121 -2.83 2.56 1.51
N VAL A 122 -3.90 3.36 1.40
CA VAL A 122 -5.03 3.36 2.33
C VAL A 122 -6.32 3.34 1.52
N ALA A 123 -7.29 2.52 1.96
CA ALA A 123 -8.61 2.43 1.35
C ALA A 123 -9.68 2.03 2.39
N GLY A 124 -10.94 2.31 2.06
CA GLY A 124 -12.08 1.99 2.91
C GLY A 124 -12.18 2.88 4.15
N GLY A 125 -13.01 2.45 5.10
CA GLY A 125 -13.23 3.18 6.35
C GLY A 125 -13.87 4.57 6.18
N GLY A 126 -14.62 4.77 5.09
CA GLY A 126 -15.18 6.08 4.71
C GLY A 126 -14.16 7.10 4.21
N ILE A 127 -12.90 6.70 3.99
CA ILE A 127 -11.84 7.58 3.49
C ILE A 127 -12.06 7.85 1.98
N PRO A 128 -12.06 9.12 1.52
CA PRO A 128 -12.17 9.44 0.10
C PRO A 128 -11.04 8.83 -0.73
N GLY A 129 -11.39 8.06 -1.75
CA GLY A 129 -10.43 7.51 -2.71
C GLY A 129 -9.88 8.54 -3.71
N GLY A 130 -8.88 8.12 -4.49
CA GLY A 130 -8.33 8.93 -5.59
C GLY A 130 -7.48 10.13 -5.13
N ARG A 131 -6.93 10.08 -3.92
CA ARG A 131 -6.11 11.13 -3.32
C ARG A 131 -4.65 10.69 -3.20
N VAL A 132 -3.75 11.66 -3.31
CA VAL A 132 -2.34 11.53 -2.95
C VAL A 132 -2.06 12.57 -1.87
N ILE A 133 -1.57 12.12 -0.71
CA ILE A 133 -1.24 13.00 0.42
C ILE A 133 0.27 13.08 0.55
N GLY A 134 0.76 14.32 0.59
CA GLY A 134 2.17 14.62 0.71
C GLY A 134 2.94 14.46 -0.60
N ALA A 135 4.23 14.81 -0.55
CA ALA A 135 5.14 14.75 -1.68
C ALA A 135 6.57 14.66 -1.17
N THR A 136 7.45 14.13 -2.02
CA THR A 136 8.89 14.09 -1.75
C THR A 136 9.62 15.17 -2.51
N ASP A 137 10.86 15.44 -2.13
CA ASP A 137 11.76 16.22 -2.96
C ASP A 137 11.94 15.56 -4.34
N ARG A 138 12.56 16.29 -5.27
CA ARG A 138 12.81 15.84 -6.64
C ARG A 138 13.63 14.54 -6.72
N LEU A 139 14.38 14.21 -5.67
CA LEU A 139 15.22 13.02 -5.61
C LEU A 139 14.51 11.84 -4.93
N GLY A 140 13.33 12.04 -4.33
CA GLY A 140 12.64 11.02 -3.54
C GLY A 140 13.32 10.73 -2.21
N GLU A 141 14.14 11.65 -1.69
CA GLU A 141 14.96 11.42 -0.50
C GLU A 141 14.27 11.88 0.79
N ASN A 142 13.54 13.00 0.74
CA ASN A 142 12.86 13.58 1.90
C ASN A 142 11.40 13.90 1.58
N VAL A 143 10.54 13.77 2.60
CA VAL A 143 9.16 14.28 2.54
C VAL A 143 9.18 15.80 2.69
N ILE A 144 8.54 16.51 1.77
CA ILE A 144 8.53 17.99 1.72
C ILE A 144 7.15 18.61 1.96
N THR A 145 6.08 17.83 1.84
CA THR A 145 4.72 18.30 2.16
C THR A 145 3.96 17.23 2.95
N ASN A 146 3.13 17.70 3.90
CA ASN A 146 2.24 16.88 4.73
C ASN A 146 2.92 15.60 5.28
N PRO A 147 4.02 15.72 6.06
CA PRO A 147 4.68 14.56 6.61
C PRO A 147 3.73 13.80 7.54
N ILE A 148 3.61 12.49 7.27
CA ILE A 148 2.85 11.55 8.07
C ILE A 148 3.83 10.63 8.76
N THR A 149 3.74 10.52 10.08
CA THR A 149 4.62 9.64 10.86
C THR A 149 3.97 8.27 11.11
N PRO A 150 4.74 7.24 11.51
CA PRO A 150 4.16 5.96 11.94
C PRO A 150 3.14 6.12 13.08
N GLU A 151 3.36 7.07 13.99
CA GLU A 151 2.44 7.39 15.07
C GLU A 151 1.12 7.97 14.54
N ASP A 152 1.14 8.77 13.48
CA ASP A 152 -0.09 9.29 12.84
C ASP A 152 -0.94 8.16 12.24
N ILE A 153 -0.29 7.15 11.67
CA ILE A 153 -0.96 5.95 11.16
C ILE A 153 -1.57 5.15 12.31
N ALA A 154 -0.81 4.90 13.36
CA ALA A 154 -1.31 4.21 14.54
C ALA A 154 -2.48 4.97 15.18
N SER A 155 -2.38 6.31 15.33
CA SER A 155 -3.48 7.14 15.80
C SER A 155 -4.72 7.05 14.91
N THR A 156 -4.55 7.01 13.58
CA THR A 156 -5.66 6.85 12.65
C THR A 156 -6.34 5.48 12.78
N MET A 157 -5.56 4.41 12.92
CA MET A 157 -6.09 3.07 13.18
C MET A 157 -6.88 3.02 14.48
N HIS A 158 -6.33 3.60 15.56
CA HIS A 158 -7.02 3.64 16.85
C HIS A 158 -8.30 4.46 16.81
N ALA A 159 -8.29 5.62 16.14
CA ALA A 159 -9.47 6.44 15.95
C ALA A 159 -10.56 5.69 15.16
N PHE A 160 -10.17 4.98 14.10
CA PHE A 160 -11.09 4.16 13.30
C PHE A 160 -11.75 3.04 14.12
N LEU A 161 -10.98 2.39 15.00
CA LEU A 161 -11.48 1.33 15.90
C LEU A 161 -12.26 1.88 17.12
N GLY A 162 -12.43 3.21 17.25
CA GLY A 162 -13.09 3.81 18.40
C GLY A 162 -12.30 3.68 19.72
N SER A 163 -10.99 3.45 19.65
CA SER A 163 -10.12 3.29 20.81
C SER A 163 -9.78 4.63 21.46
N GLU A 164 -9.92 4.74 22.78
CA GLU A 164 -9.54 5.94 23.55
C GLU A 164 -8.02 6.05 23.83
N LYS A 165 -7.22 5.12 23.30
CA LYS A 165 -5.78 5.08 23.57
C LYS A 165 -5.10 6.32 22.99
N LYS A 166 -4.47 7.11 23.87
CA LYS A 166 -3.68 8.27 23.47
C LYS A 166 -2.35 7.80 22.87
N ILE A 167 -2.23 7.96 21.56
CA ILE A 167 -0.97 7.84 20.81
C ILE A 167 -0.47 9.25 20.52
N SER A 168 0.85 9.43 20.46
CA SER A 168 1.48 10.75 20.26
C SER A 168 1.23 11.36 18.87
N GLY A 169 0.84 10.55 17.88
CA GLY A 169 0.50 11.01 16.54
C GLY A 169 -0.91 11.60 16.44
N ARG A 170 -1.19 12.26 15.33
CA ARG A 170 -2.53 12.80 15.00
C ARG A 170 -3.28 11.85 14.07
N ALA A 171 -4.61 11.83 14.18
CA ALA A 171 -5.43 11.24 13.12
C ALA A 171 -5.22 12.04 11.83
N ILE A 172 -5.04 11.33 10.71
CA ILE A 172 -4.76 11.95 9.42
C ILE A 172 -6.02 12.65 8.91
N ASN A 173 -5.88 13.88 8.43
CA ASN A 173 -6.93 14.56 7.72
C ASN A 173 -6.92 14.12 6.25
N TRP A 174 -8.00 13.49 5.82
CA TRP A 174 -8.18 12.93 4.48
C TRP A 174 -8.90 13.87 3.50
N SER A 175 -9.25 15.09 3.92
CA SER A 175 -9.95 16.08 3.08
C SER A 175 -9.09 16.67 1.97
#